data_AF-A0AAI8VTB1-F1
#
_entry.id   AF-A0AAI8VTB1-F1
#
_cell.length_a   1.000
_cell.length_b   1.000
_cell.length_c   1.000
_cell.angle_alpha   90.00
_cell.angle_beta   90.00
_cell.angle_gamma   90.00
#
_symmetry.space_group_name_H-M   'P 1'
#
loop_
_entity.id
_entity.type
_entity.pdbx_description
1 polymer ?
#
loop_
_entity_poly.entity_id
_entity_poly.type
_entity_poly.pdbx_seq_one_letter_code
_entity_poly.pdbx_strand_id
1 'polypeptide(L)'
;MNPIQISVVPAKPAFFNAARVAALQGHLRQHLLNHRTSPSSKPVPPYLFVFEPAPIYSIGRSQPKLSMLQSHALKSDLKVWSRRSDYAAEREDREPELQEHDCQPEVVSSATRDVSMYYGPGQLRLWTAADLKSTPSLDLKGEDYEGAIGSVTIKLLRDMYGLNLFHRPGSGIWTDSTHFKEQRQIADISVQNDDDIVTGGVTLNLDIPVSGGEEVNPWARLAGDEFVGEGVQFHRTTSVAAELGDDGHVLGRRPDLDMDLVMRLLGQSVAHELGMGETDIVSPEEAFGDDWMELGQRKGGIWGDIAGLVGFNIVLALFD
;
A
#
# COMPACT_ATOMS: atom_id res chain seq x y z
N MET A 1 25.73 -1.05 -20.41
CA MET A 1 24.43 -0.44 -20.77
C MET A 1 24.10 0.56 -19.68
N ASN A 2 23.59 1.74 -20.03
CA ASN A 2 23.24 2.77 -19.06
C ASN A 2 22.01 2.29 -18.26
N PRO A 3 21.94 2.50 -16.94
CA PRO A 3 20.75 2.16 -16.17
C PRO A 3 19.61 3.07 -16.62
N ILE A 4 18.55 2.47 -17.15
CA ILE A 4 17.34 3.19 -17.52
C ILE A 4 16.59 3.49 -16.23
N GLN A 5 16.61 4.76 -15.84
CA GLN A 5 15.89 5.29 -14.70
C GLN A 5 14.48 5.66 -15.16
N ILE A 6 13.49 4.81 -14.90
CA ILE A 6 12.09 5.12 -15.16
C ILE A 6 11.44 5.50 -13.83
N SER A 7 11.08 6.77 -13.71
CA SER A 7 10.17 7.29 -12.69
C SER A 7 8.85 7.54 -13.40
N VAL A 8 7.78 6.87 -12.99
CA VAL A 8 6.44 7.14 -13.52
C VAL A 8 5.70 7.97 -12.47
N VAL A 9 5.93 9.28 -12.56
CA VAL A 9 5.33 10.27 -11.69
C VAL A 9 3.99 10.72 -12.31
N PRO A 10 2.84 10.46 -11.69
CA PRO A 10 1.57 11.05 -12.12
C PRO A 10 1.58 12.57 -12.07
N ALA A 11 0.92 13.18 -13.04
CA ALA A 11 0.59 14.61 -13.01
C ALA A 11 -0.43 14.98 -11.92
N LYS A 12 -1.18 14.00 -11.36
CA LYS A 12 -2.14 14.15 -10.23
C LYS A 12 -2.31 12.82 -9.49
N PRO A 13 -2.48 12.78 -8.16
CA PRO A 13 -2.65 11.52 -7.43
C PRO A 13 -3.89 10.76 -7.91
N ALA A 14 -3.65 9.65 -8.61
CA ALA A 14 -4.68 8.70 -9.02
C ALA A 14 -4.70 7.56 -8.00
N PHE A 15 -5.60 7.64 -7.03
CA PHE A 15 -5.69 6.62 -6.01
C PHE A 15 -6.36 5.33 -6.51
N PHE A 16 -5.84 4.16 -6.13
CA PHE A 16 -6.52 2.89 -6.38
C PHE A 16 -7.66 2.68 -5.38
N ASN A 17 -8.89 2.62 -5.88
CA ASN A 17 -10.04 2.21 -5.07
C ASN A 17 -10.04 0.69 -4.84
N ALA A 18 -10.82 0.22 -3.86
CA ALA A 18 -10.77 -1.16 -3.42
C ALA A 18 -11.14 -2.15 -4.53
N ALA A 19 -12.13 -1.79 -5.36
CA ALA A 19 -12.59 -2.62 -6.47
C ALA A 19 -11.52 -2.83 -7.55
N ARG A 20 -10.77 -1.77 -7.91
CA ARG A 20 -9.68 -1.86 -8.89
C ARG A 20 -8.52 -2.70 -8.36
N VAL A 21 -8.14 -2.49 -7.09
CA VAL A 21 -7.10 -3.34 -6.46
C VAL A 21 -7.53 -4.79 -6.55
N ALA A 22 -8.73 -5.14 -6.06
CA ALA A 22 -9.23 -6.51 -6.06
C ALA A 22 -9.32 -7.12 -7.47
N ALA A 23 -9.77 -6.34 -8.47
CA ALA A 23 -9.82 -6.79 -9.86
C ALA A 23 -8.43 -7.10 -10.42
N LEU A 24 -7.44 -6.24 -10.16
CA LEU A 24 -6.05 -6.49 -10.53
C LEU A 24 -5.50 -7.73 -9.82
N GLN A 25 -5.79 -7.94 -8.53
CA GLN A 25 -5.40 -9.16 -7.80
C GLN A 25 -5.98 -10.43 -8.44
N GLY A 26 -7.27 -10.41 -8.74
CA GLY A 26 -7.94 -11.52 -9.41
C GLY A 26 -7.36 -11.80 -10.80
N HIS A 27 -7.09 -10.75 -11.57
CA HIS A 27 -6.52 -10.86 -12.91
C HIS A 27 -5.12 -11.47 -12.91
N LEU A 28 -4.20 -10.95 -12.09
CA LEU A 28 -2.83 -11.47 -12.02
C LEU A 28 -2.79 -12.92 -11.53
N ARG A 29 -3.61 -13.24 -10.52
CA ARG A 29 -3.75 -14.62 -10.06
C ARG A 29 -4.24 -15.52 -11.18
N GLN A 30 -5.27 -15.10 -11.92
CA GLN A 30 -5.79 -15.90 -13.03
C GLN A 30 -4.77 -16.04 -14.15
N HIS A 31 -3.98 -15.01 -14.43
CA HIS A 31 -2.89 -15.06 -15.40
C HIS A 31 -1.82 -16.10 -15.01
N LEU A 32 -1.37 -16.09 -13.76
CA LEU A 32 -0.44 -17.09 -13.21
C LEU A 32 -1.02 -18.52 -13.28
N LEU A 33 -2.30 -18.69 -12.93
CA LEU A 33 -2.99 -19.99 -13.03
C LEU A 33 -3.12 -20.47 -14.49
N ASN A 34 -3.47 -19.59 -15.41
CA ASN A 34 -3.59 -19.91 -16.83
C ASN A 34 -2.25 -20.41 -17.39
N HIS A 35 -1.15 -19.73 -17.04
CA HIS A 35 0.18 -20.17 -17.46
C HIS A 35 0.53 -21.56 -16.96
N ARG A 36 0.20 -21.93 -15.72
CA ARG A 36 0.41 -23.30 -15.24
C ARG A 36 -0.33 -24.36 -16.05
N THR A 37 -1.55 -24.05 -16.47
CA THR A 37 -2.37 -25.00 -17.23
C THR A 37 -1.97 -25.12 -18.70
N SER A 38 -1.37 -24.08 -19.26
CA SER A 38 -0.81 -24.06 -20.61
C SER A 38 0.57 -23.39 -20.59
N PRO A 39 1.62 -24.10 -20.13
CA PRO A 39 2.93 -23.50 -19.98
C PRO A 39 3.44 -23.01 -21.34
N SER A 40 3.71 -21.72 -21.45
CA SER A 40 4.50 -21.20 -22.56
C SER A 40 5.97 -21.58 -22.37
N SER A 41 6.82 -21.38 -23.38
CA SER A 41 8.25 -21.65 -23.27
C SER A 41 8.98 -20.72 -22.29
N LYS A 42 8.35 -19.62 -21.86
CA LYS A 42 8.90 -18.65 -20.91
C LYS A 42 8.14 -18.70 -19.57
N PRO A 43 8.81 -18.67 -18.41
CA PRO A 43 8.15 -18.50 -17.12
C PRO A 43 7.36 -17.19 -17.07
N VAL A 44 6.23 -17.15 -16.35
CA VAL A 44 5.59 -15.87 -16.03
C VAL A 44 6.34 -15.24 -14.85
N PRO A 45 6.84 -14.00 -15.00
CA PRO A 45 7.54 -13.33 -13.93
C PRO A 45 6.59 -13.02 -12.75
N PRO A 46 7.10 -12.96 -11.50
CA PRO A 46 6.35 -12.44 -10.39
C PRO A 46 6.08 -10.95 -10.58
N TYR A 47 4.93 -10.50 -10.08
CA TYR A 47 4.52 -9.11 -10.11
C TYR A 47 4.79 -8.45 -8.76
N LEU A 48 5.22 -7.19 -8.81
CA LEU A 48 5.34 -6.31 -7.66
C LEU A 48 4.69 -4.96 -8.01
N PHE A 49 4.04 -4.34 -7.04
CA PHE A 49 3.38 -3.05 -7.18
C PHE A 49 3.68 -2.25 -5.94
N VAL A 50 4.04 -0.98 -6.11
CA VAL A 50 4.18 -0.06 -4.99
C VAL A 50 3.36 1.18 -5.30
N PHE A 51 2.43 1.53 -4.41
CA PHE A 51 1.51 2.63 -4.67
C PHE A 51 0.96 3.23 -3.38
N GLU A 52 0.40 4.41 -3.50
CA GLU A 52 -0.37 5.06 -2.44
C GLU A 52 -1.87 4.75 -2.65
N PRO A 53 -2.54 4.10 -1.69
CA PRO A 53 -3.92 3.67 -1.87
C PRO A 53 -4.93 4.82 -1.72
N ALA A 54 -6.13 4.63 -2.27
CA ALA A 54 -7.26 5.50 -1.95
C ALA A 54 -7.67 5.35 -0.49
N PRO A 55 -8.29 6.39 0.10
CA PRO A 55 -8.96 6.30 1.39
C PRO A 55 -9.97 5.14 1.41
N ILE A 56 -9.67 4.09 2.18
CA ILE A 56 -10.47 2.87 2.30
C ILE A 56 -10.42 2.40 3.76
N TYR A 57 -11.59 2.24 4.37
CA TYR A 57 -11.75 1.42 5.56
C TYR A 57 -12.06 -0.01 5.16
N SER A 58 -11.14 -0.91 5.50
CA SER A 58 -11.28 -2.35 5.32
C SER A 58 -11.70 -2.98 6.64
N ILE A 59 -12.97 -3.38 6.75
CA ILE A 59 -13.56 -3.99 7.94
C ILE A 59 -13.22 -5.47 7.98
N GLY A 60 -12.60 -5.94 9.06
CA GLY A 60 -12.18 -7.34 9.18
C GLY A 60 -13.33 -8.34 9.02
N ARG A 61 -13.04 -9.53 8.50
CA ARG A 61 -13.99 -10.64 8.28
C ARG A 61 -14.72 -11.06 9.56
N SER A 62 -14.01 -11.03 10.69
CA SER A 62 -14.52 -11.46 11.99
C SER A 62 -15.19 -10.30 12.77
N GLN A 63 -15.34 -9.13 12.14
CA GLN A 63 -15.89 -7.94 12.75
C GLN A 63 -17.42 -7.94 12.68
N PRO A 64 -18.10 -7.27 13.63
CA PRO A 64 -19.54 -7.07 13.54
C PRO A 64 -19.91 -6.32 12.27
N LYS A 65 -21.12 -6.60 11.76
CA LYS A 65 -21.67 -5.80 10.65
C LYS A 65 -21.90 -4.38 11.14
N LEU A 66 -21.29 -3.42 10.45
CA LEU A 66 -21.48 -2.00 10.77
C LEU A 66 -22.95 -1.59 10.64
N SER A 67 -23.42 -0.81 11.60
CA SER A 67 -24.67 -0.06 11.52
C SER A 67 -24.59 0.99 10.40
N MET A 68 -25.75 1.55 10.03
CA MET A 68 -25.79 2.65 9.05
C MET A 68 -25.04 3.89 9.55
N LEU A 69 -25.12 4.17 10.85
CA LEU A 69 -24.44 5.32 11.45
C LEU A 69 -22.92 5.16 11.42
N GLN A 70 -22.40 3.99 11.84
CA GLN A 70 -20.97 3.68 11.75
C GLN A 70 -20.48 3.72 10.30
N SER A 71 -21.24 3.13 9.38
CA SER A 71 -20.90 3.16 7.95
C SER A 71 -20.86 4.59 7.40
N HIS A 72 -21.78 5.46 7.84
CA HIS A 72 -21.79 6.87 7.46
C HIS A 72 -20.62 7.63 8.09
N ALA A 73 -20.30 7.39 9.36
CA ALA A 73 -19.17 8.01 10.05
C ALA A 73 -17.84 7.69 9.37
N LEU A 74 -17.59 6.42 9.02
CA LEU A 74 -16.38 6.03 8.29
C LEU A 74 -16.29 6.67 6.89
N LYS A 75 -17.43 6.87 6.20
CA LYS A 75 -17.50 7.49 4.87
C LYS A 75 -17.51 9.02 4.87
N SER A 76 -17.55 9.65 6.05
CA SER A 76 -17.54 11.11 6.15
C SER A 76 -16.26 11.71 5.57
N ASP A 77 -16.30 12.97 5.17
CA ASP A 77 -15.15 13.66 4.58
C ASP A 77 -13.95 13.62 5.54
N LEU A 78 -12.79 13.20 5.03
CA LEU A 78 -11.50 13.19 5.70
C LEU A 78 -10.64 14.29 5.08
N LYS A 79 -10.10 15.17 5.91
CA LYS A 79 -9.21 16.24 5.49
C LYS A 79 -7.78 15.71 5.40
N VAL A 80 -7.18 15.90 4.25
CA VAL A 80 -5.77 15.60 4.00
C VAL A 80 -5.07 16.89 3.64
N TRP A 81 -4.08 17.27 4.45
CA TRP A 81 -3.20 18.38 4.10
C TRP A 81 -1.92 17.85 3.46
N SER A 82 -1.52 18.46 2.36
CA SER A 82 -0.36 18.04 1.60
C SER A 82 0.52 19.24 1.27
N ARG A 83 1.83 19.09 1.51
CA ARG A 83 2.90 19.90 0.90
C ARG A 83 3.63 19.13 -0.20
N ARG A 84 3.14 17.95 -0.58
CA ARG A 84 3.61 17.31 -1.80
C ARG A 84 3.06 18.17 -2.94
N SER A 85 3.95 18.82 -3.69
CA SER A 85 3.55 19.65 -4.83
C SER A 85 2.63 18.84 -5.73
N ASP A 86 1.59 19.48 -6.29
CA ASP A 86 1.07 19.02 -7.58
C ASP A 86 2.29 18.92 -8.49
N TYR A 87 2.71 17.70 -8.85
CA TYR A 87 3.96 17.39 -9.53
C TYR A 87 4.15 18.11 -10.89
N ALA A 88 3.17 18.92 -11.31
CA ALA A 88 3.20 19.83 -12.45
C ALA A 88 3.91 21.18 -12.18
N ALA A 89 4.17 21.57 -10.92
CA ALA A 89 4.91 22.79 -10.61
C ALA A 89 6.42 22.51 -10.65
N GLU A 90 7.01 22.60 -11.84
CA GLU A 90 8.45 22.58 -12.06
C GLU A 90 9.18 23.54 -11.10
N ARG A 91 10.11 23.00 -10.32
CA ARG A 91 11.45 23.57 -10.01
C ARG A 91 11.54 25.10 -9.80
N GLU A 92 10.67 25.70 -8.99
CA GLU A 92 11.06 26.91 -8.26
C GLU A 92 11.57 26.48 -6.89
N ASP A 93 12.66 27.09 -6.38
CA ASP A 93 13.25 26.87 -5.03
C ASP A 93 12.31 27.29 -3.87
N ARG A 94 11.00 27.18 -4.06
CA ARG A 94 9.97 27.54 -3.09
C ARG A 94 9.40 26.28 -2.47
N GLU A 95 9.24 26.32 -1.15
CA GLU A 95 8.44 25.30 -0.46
C GLU A 95 7.06 25.21 -1.11
N PRO A 96 6.56 23.99 -1.43
CA PRO A 96 5.22 23.83 -1.95
C PRO A 96 4.20 24.43 -0.98
N GLU A 97 3.18 25.09 -1.54
CA GLU A 97 2.07 25.62 -0.75
C GLU A 97 1.31 24.48 -0.07
N LEU A 98 0.84 24.72 1.15
CA LEU A 98 0.01 23.77 1.88
C LEU A 98 -1.36 23.69 1.21
N GLN A 99 -1.70 22.53 0.67
CA GLN A 99 -3.00 22.27 0.07
C GLN A 99 -3.88 21.46 1.01
N GLU A 100 -5.18 21.74 1.01
CA GLU A 100 -6.20 20.95 1.70
C GLU A 100 -7.01 20.17 0.67
N HIS A 101 -7.20 18.88 0.93
CA HIS A 101 -7.97 17.97 0.09
C HIS A 101 -9.05 17.29 0.93
N ASP A 102 -10.29 17.35 0.45
CA ASP A 102 -11.39 16.55 0.99
C ASP A 102 -11.39 15.18 0.32
N CYS A 103 -11.35 14.14 1.15
CA CYS A 103 -11.30 12.75 0.73
C CYS A 103 -12.51 12.00 1.30
N GLN A 104 -13.24 11.26 0.46
CA GLN A 104 -14.33 10.39 0.91
C GLN A 104 -13.88 8.93 0.95
N PRO A 105 -13.75 8.33 2.15
CA PRO A 105 -13.32 6.94 2.25
C PRO A 105 -14.36 5.95 1.72
N GLU A 106 -13.91 4.92 1.01
CA GLU A 106 -14.72 3.73 0.78
C GLU A 106 -14.75 2.86 2.04
N VAL A 107 -15.82 2.09 2.23
CA VAL A 107 -15.89 1.08 3.29
C VAL A 107 -16.14 -0.27 2.64
N VAL A 108 -15.23 -1.20 2.87
CA VAL A 108 -15.24 -2.54 2.28
C VAL A 108 -15.06 -3.60 3.36
N SER A 109 -15.60 -4.80 3.11
CA SER A 109 -15.31 -5.96 3.96
C SER A 109 -14.04 -6.64 3.48
N SER A 110 -13.16 -6.95 4.42
CA SER A 110 -11.97 -7.77 4.19
C SER A 110 -12.38 -9.24 4.13
N ALA A 111 -11.96 -9.93 3.07
CA ALA A 111 -12.13 -11.38 2.98
C ALA A 111 -11.09 -12.14 3.81
N THR A 112 -9.97 -11.49 4.15
CA THR A 112 -8.73 -12.20 4.51
C THR A 112 -8.16 -11.77 5.85
N ARG A 113 -8.56 -10.62 6.38
CA ARG A 113 -8.09 -10.13 7.69
C ARG A 113 -9.21 -10.15 8.70
N ASP A 114 -8.89 -10.52 9.94
CA ASP A 114 -9.86 -10.54 11.02
C ASP A 114 -10.04 -9.18 11.69
N VAL A 115 -9.05 -8.28 11.61
CA VAL A 115 -9.10 -6.92 12.18
C VAL A 115 -9.39 -5.86 11.12
N SER A 116 -9.99 -4.74 11.54
CA SER A 116 -10.25 -3.57 10.70
C SER A 116 -9.00 -2.71 10.51
N MET A 117 -8.92 -2.05 9.36
CA MET A 117 -7.78 -1.21 8.99
C MET A 117 -8.19 -0.06 8.08
N TYR A 118 -7.38 0.99 8.06
CA TYR A 118 -7.46 2.07 7.08
C TYR A 118 -6.29 1.98 6.09
N TYR A 119 -6.60 2.27 4.83
CA TYR A 119 -5.67 2.51 3.74
C TYR A 119 -5.92 3.92 3.22
N GLY A 120 -4.90 4.71 2.90
CA GLY A 120 -5.08 5.99 2.25
C GLY A 120 -3.80 6.81 2.08
N PRO A 121 -3.95 8.11 1.79
CA PRO A 121 -2.84 9.04 1.69
C PRO A 121 -1.95 9.02 2.93
N GLY A 122 -0.64 9.08 2.68
CA GLY A 122 0.43 8.94 3.66
C GLY A 122 0.82 7.49 3.99
N GLN A 123 0.18 6.51 3.34
CA GLN A 123 0.59 5.11 3.40
C GLN A 123 1.16 4.65 2.07
N LEU A 124 2.22 3.86 2.16
CA LEU A 124 2.77 3.12 1.04
C LEU A 124 2.22 1.71 1.10
N ARG A 125 1.68 1.22 -0.01
CA ARG A 125 1.28 -0.18 -0.16
C ARG A 125 2.15 -0.87 -1.19
N LEU A 126 2.89 -1.88 -0.76
CA LEU A 126 3.60 -2.81 -1.61
C LEU A 126 2.78 -4.09 -1.69
N TRP A 127 2.49 -4.52 -2.91
CA TRP A 127 1.77 -5.75 -3.19
C TRP A 127 2.55 -6.59 -4.20
N THR A 128 2.53 -7.90 -4.00
CA THR A 128 3.24 -8.88 -4.80
C THR A 128 2.27 -9.97 -5.23
N ALA A 129 2.53 -10.58 -6.38
CA ALA A 129 1.89 -11.80 -6.84
C ALA A 129 2.93 -12.70 -7.50
N ALA A 130 3.21 -13.85 -6.93
CA ALA A 130 4.25 -14.77 -7.40
C ALA A 130 3.76 -16.21 -7.37
N ASP A 131 4.14 -16.99 -8.38
CA ASP A 131 3.98 -18.43 -8.38
C ASP A 131 5.27 -19.07 -7.83
N LEU A 132 5.18 -19.66 -6.63
CA LEU A 132 6.32 -20.27 -5.94
C LEU A 132 6.87 -21.51 -6.66
N LYS A 133 6.06 -22.17 -7.49
CA LYS A 133 6.52 -23.35 -8.26
C LYS A 133 7.30 -22.96 -9.50
N SER A 134 6.91 -21.88 -10.17
CA SER A 134 7.57 -21.40 -11.38
C SER A 134 8.74 -20.46 -11.09
N THR A 135 8.93 -20.07 -9.83
CA THR A 135 10.04 -19.22 -9.36
C THR A 135 10.99 -20.03 -8.46
N PRO A 136 11.80 -20.97 -9.01
CA PRO A 136 12.65 -21.85 -8.20
C PRO A 136 13.79 -21.12 -7.44
N SER A 137 14.03 -19.83 -7.72
CA SER A 137 14.92 -18.99 -6.92
C SER A 137 14.32 -18.63 -5.55
N LEU A 138 13.00 -18.71 -5.40
CA LEU A 138 12.27 -18.56 -4.15
C LEU A 138 12.16 -19.93 -3.47
N ASP A 139 13.22 -20.43 -2.84
CA ASP A 139 13.12 -21.55 -1.88
C ASP A 139 12.44 -21.08 -0.57
N LEU A 140 11.35 -20.32 -0.69
CA LEU A 140 10.59 -19.69 0.37
C LEU A 140 9.23 -20.38 0.50
N LYS A 141 8.88 -20.85 1.70
CA LYS A 141 7.49 -21.21 2.03
C LYS A 141 6.69 -19.93 2.33
N GLY A 142 5.35 -19.99 2.32
CA GLY A 142 4.50 -18.82 2.54
C GLY A 142 4.78 -18.04 3.85
N GLU A 143 5.15 -18.75 4.93
CA GLU A 143 5.58 -18.15 6.21
C GLU A 143 6.94 -17.43 6.09
N ASP A 144 7.84 -17.96 5.26
CA ASP A 144 9.12 -17.34 4.94
C ASP A 144 8.92 -16.07 4.11
N TYR A 145 7.84 -15.99 3.32
CA TYR A 145 7.50 -14.83 2.50
C TYR A 145 7.09 -13.61 3.34
N GLU A 146 6.19 -13.82 4.33
CA GLU A 146 5.82 -12.76 5.27
C GLU A 146 7.04 -12.28 6.06
N GLY A 147 7.87 -13.22 6.54
CA GLY A 147 9.09 -12.94 7.28
C GLY A 147 10.14 -12.18 6.46
N ALA A 148 10.29 -12.51 5.17
CA ALA A 148 11.20 -11.83 4.25
C ALA A 148 10.77 -10.37 4.03
N ILE A 149 9.50 -10.12 3.70
CA ILE A 149 8.95 -8.77 3.56
C ILE A 149 9.11 -7.97 4.86
N GLY A 150 8.81 -8.59 6.00
CA GLY A 150 8.97 -7.98 7.31
C GLY A 150 10.41 -7.59 7.61
N SER A 151 11.36 -8.49 7.37
CA SER A 151 12.79 -8.29 7.64
C SER A 151 13.38 -7.19 6.77
N VAL A 152 13.08 -7.19 5.48
CA VAL A 152 13.52 -6.15 4.54
C VAL A 152 12.97 -4.78 4.92
N THR A 153 11.67 -4.71 5.21
CA THR A 153 11.03 -3.45 5.59
C THR A 153 11.62 -2.90 6.89
N ILE A 154 11.85 -3.76 7.90
CA ILE A 154 12.51 -3.39 9.16
C ILE A 154 13.92 -2.87 8.90
N LYS A 155 14.71 -3.58 8.08
CA LYS A 155 16.07 -3.19 7.75
C LYS A 155 16.09 -1.82 7.06
N LEU A 156 15.25 -1.63 6.04
CA LEU A 156 15.16 -0.36 5.31
C LEU A 156 14.84 0.81 6.26
N LEU A 157 13.81 0.67 7.09
CA LEU A 157 13.39 1.74 8.01
C LEU A 157 14.40 2.00 9.12
N ARG A 158 15.14 0.97 9.56
CA ARG A 158 16.25 1.14 10.49
C ARG A 158 17.41 1.90 9.85
N ASP A 159 17.76 1.53 8.62
CA ASP A 159 18.88 2.14 7.89
C ASP A 159 18.59 3.60 7.51
N MET A 160 17.35 3.91 7.10
CA MET A 160 16.96 5.26 6.70
C MET A 160 16.67 6.18 7.89
N TYR A 161 16.00 5.66 8.93
CA TYR A 161 15.37 6.49 9.96
C TYR A 161 15.80 6.14 11.40
N GLY A 162 16.65 5.13 11.58
CA GLY A 162 17.11 4.72 12.91
C GLY A 162 16.02 4.12 13.80
N LEU A 163 14.91 3.66 13.22
CA LEU A 163 13.79 3.13 13.99
C LEU A 163 14.08 1.75 14.60
N ASN A 164 13.64 1.54 15.84
CA ASN A 164 13.72 0.25 16.51
C ASN A 164 12.43 -0.55 16.28
N LEU A 165 12.45 -1.42 15.27
CA LEU A 165 11.27 -2.15 14.79
C LEU A 165 11.42 -3.66 14.99
N PHE A 166 10.29 -4.34 15.15
CA PHE A 166 10.20 -5.80 15.23
C PHE A 166 8.97 -6.33 14.49
N HIS A 167 9.07 -7.55 13.94
CA HIS A 167 7.98 -8.21 13.21
C HIS A 167 7.13 -9.06 14.17
N ARG A 168 5.81 -9.00 13.98
CA ARG A 168 4.83 -9.90 14.60
C ARG A 168 4.13 -10.72 13.51
N PRO A 169 4.39 -12.03 13.42
CA PRO A 169 3.77 -12.90 12.43
C PRO A 169 2.24 -12.80 12.44
N GLY A 170 1.63 -12.77 11.26
CA GLY A 170 0.18 -12.64 11.07
C GLY A 170 -0.40 -11.25 11.37
N SER A 171 0.44 -10.26 11.67
CA SER A 171 0.03 -8.88 11.96
C SER A 171 0.82 -7.88 11.12
N GLY A 172 2.14 -7.80 11.33
CA GLY A 172 3.00 -6.85 10.62
C GLY A 172 4.14 -6.33 11.48
N ILE A 173 4.55 -5.10 11.26
CA ILE A 173 5.72 -4.49 11.89
C ILE A 173 5.28 -3.52 12.97
N TRP A 174 5.94 -3.63 14.12
CA TRP A 174 5.63 -2.91 15.33
C TRP A 174 6.86 -2.19 15.86
N THR A 175 6.61 -1.18 16.68
CA THR A 175 7.64 -0.41 17.39
C THR A 175 7.18 -0.14 18.82
N ASP A 176 8.15 -0.02 19.73
CA ASP A 176 7.91 0.61 21.03
C ASP A 176 7.86 2.12 20.80
N SER A 177 6.66 2.65 20.53
CA SER A 177 6.48 4.02 20.04
C SER A 177 7.05 5.03 21.03
N THR A 178 7.97 5.84 20.55
CA THR A 178 8.52 6.95 21.34
C THR A 178 7.52 8.09 21.45
N HIS A 179 6.64 8.24 20.46
CA HIS A 179 5.58 9.25 20.43
C HIS A 179 4.45 8.89 21.42
N PHE A 180 3.90 7.69 21.31
CA PHE A 180 2.74 7.26 22.11
C PHE A 180 3.09 6.59 23.45
N LYS A 181 4.38 6.28 23.68
CA LYS A 181 4.87 5.56 24.87
C LYS A 181 4.23 4.18 25.08
N GLU A 182 3.87 3.52 24.00
CA GLU A 182 3.34 2.16 24.00
C GLU A 182 3.64 1.46 22.66
N GLN A 183 3.40 0.15 22.58
CA GLN A 183 3.59 -0.58 21.34
C GLN A 183 2.53 -0.21 20.30
N ARG A 184 2.98 0.17 19.11
CA ARG A 184 2.13 0.58 17.99
C ARG A 184 2.54 -0.13 16.70
N GLN A 185 1.57 -0.48 15.88
CA GLN A 185 1.81 -1.02 14.55
C GLN A 185 2.21 0.12 13.60
N ILE A 186 3.34 -0.02 12.91
CA ILE A 186 3.82 0.96 11.92
C ILE A 186 3.61 0.47 10.49
N ALA A 187 3.58 -0.85 10.29
CA ALA A 187 3.25 -1.42 9.01
C ALA A 187 2.40 -2.68 9.19
N ASP A 188 1.49 -2.86 8.28
CA ASP A 188 0.67 -4.05 8.17
C ASP A 188 1.28 -5.02 7.16
N ILE A 189 1.31 -6.31 7.48
CA ILE A 189 1.68 -7.34 6.51
C ILE A 189 0.51 -8.31 6.35
N SER A 190 0.15 -8.56 5.10
CA SER A 190 -0.94 -9.46 4.73
C SER A 190 -0.54 -10.23 3.50
N VAL A 191 -0.29 -11.53 3.68
CA VAL A 191 0.12 -12.46 2.63
C VAL A 191 -0.87 -13.63 2.62
N GLN A 192 -1.28 -14.03 1.42
CA GLN A 192 -2.12 -15.19 1.16
C GLN A 192 -1.36 -16.13 0.25
N ASN A 193 -1.41 -17.41 0.57
CA ASN A 193 -0.88 -18.47 -0.28
C ASN A 193 -2.03 -19.41 -0.64
N ASP A 194 -2.44 -19.37 -1.89
CA ASP A 194 -3.44 -20.28 -2.43
C ASP A 194 -2.86 -21.00 -3.65
N ASP A 195 -2.85 -22.34 -3.61
CA ASP A 195 -2.28 -23.18 -4.66
C ASP A 195 -0.85 -22.79 -5.04
N ASP A 196 0.05 -22.52 -4.07
CA ASP A 196 1.43 -22.08 -4.32
C ASP A 196 1.54 -20.74 -5.09
N ILE A 197 0.45 -19.98 -5.20
CA ILE A 197 0.46 -18.58 -5.64
C ILE A 197 0.38 -17.72 -4.38
N VAL A 198 1.45 -16.96 -4.15
CA VAL A 198 1.50 -16.00 -3.08
C VAL A 198 1.02 -14.66 -3.59
N THR A 199 0.08 -14.04 -2.86
CA THR A 199 -0.36 -12.67 -3.11
C THR A 199 -0.39 -11.88 -1.81
N GLY A 200 -0.08 -10.59 -1.86
CA GLY A 200 -0.11 -9.75 -0.67
C GLY A 200 1.15 -8.91 -0.52
N GLY A 201 1.39 -8.37 0.66
CA GLY A 201 2.60 -7.58 0.91
C GLY A 201 2.48 -6.73 2.15
N VAL A 202 3.02 -5.52 2.09
CA VAL A 202 3.12 -4.61 3.23
C VAL A 202 2.41 -3.29 2.97
N THR A 203 1.68 -2.79 3.97
CA THR A 203 1.18 -1.41 4.00
C THR A 203 1.92 -0.66 5.10
N LEU A 204 2.79 0.27 4.73
CA LEU A 204 3.60 1.08 5.64
C LEU A 204 2.92 2.43 5.91
N ASN A 205 2.77 2.78 7.18
CA ASN A 205 2.38 4.11 7.62
C ASN A 205 3.60 5.04 7.55
N LEU A 206 3.77 5.79 6.47
CA LEU A 206 4.92 6.68 6.31
C LEU A 206 4.67 8.01 7.02
N ASP A 207 3.77 8.83 6.50
CA ASP A 207 3.41 10.16 7.02
C ASP A 207 1.90 10.36 7.14
N ILE A 208 1.13 9.28 7.12
CA ILE A 208 -0.30 9.28 7.46
C ILE A 208 -0.52 9.88 8.87
N PRO A 209 -1.59 10.70 9.06
CA PRO A 209 -1.96 11.20 10.37
C PRO A 209 -2.33 10.07 11.33
N VAL A 210 -1.74 10.10 12.53
CA VAL A 210 -2.01 9.14 13.62
C VAL A 210 -2.46 9.79 14.92
N SER A 211 -2.52 11.12 14.93
CA SER A 211 -3.03 11.95 16.00
C SER A 211 -4.03 12.96 15.45
N GLY A 212 -4.73 13.71 16.31
CA GLY A 212 -5.77 14.66 15.92
C GLY A 212 -7.19 14.08 15.94
N GLY A 213 -8.18 14.90 15.58
CA GLY A 213 -9.59 14.54 15.56
C GLY A 213 -9.97 13.65 14.37
N GLU A 214 -11.21 13.15 14.37
CA GLU A 214 -11.74 12.25 13.34
C GLU A 214 -11.79 12.87 11.93
N GLU A 215 -11.75 14.19 11.84
CA GLU A 215 -11.68 14.93 10.59
C GLU A 215 -10.33 14.80 9.89
N VAL A 216 -9.26 14.41 10.60
CA VAL A 216 -7.88 14.33 10.07
C VAL A 216 -7.23 12.97 10.30
N ASN A 217 -7.58 12.32 11.40
CA ASN A 217 -7.00 11.08 11.86
C ASN A 217 -7.92 9.92 11.50
N PRO A 218 -7.62 9.17 10.43
CA PRO A 218 -8.50 8.07 10.03
C PRO A 218 -8.60 6.98 11.11
N TRP A 219 -7.60 6.86 11.98
CA TRP A 219 -7.60 5.88 13.07
C TRP A 219 -8.48 6.30 14.24
N ALA A 220 -8.68 7.61 14.47
CA ALA A 220 -9.58 8.10 15.50
C ALA A 220 -11.03 7.63 15.27
N ARG A 221 -11.46 7.54 14.01
CA ARG A 221 -12.80 7.04 13.67
C ARG A 221 -13.01 5.58 14.09
N LEU A 222 -12.01 4.72 13.92
CA LEU A 222 -12.09 3.32 14.38
C LEU A 222 -11.97 3.20 15.91
N ALA A 223 -11.40 4.22 16.56
CA ALA A 223 -11.21 4.28 18.00
C ALA A 223 -12.42 4.82 18.77
N GLY A 224 -13.43 5.36 18.07
CA GLY A 224 -14.64 5.90 18.68
C GLY A 224 -15.40 4.85 19.51
N ASP A 225 -16.06 5.31 20.57
CA ASP A 225 -16.80 4.45 21.50
C ASP A 225 -17.89 3.64 20.79
N GLU A 226 -18.49 4.21 19.74
CA GLU A 226 -19.50 3.55 18.91
C GLU A 226 -18.94 2.39 18.08
N PHE A 227 -17.64 2.32 17.84
CA PHE A 227 -16.98 1.21 17.14
C PHE A 227 -16.44 0.20 18.15
N VAL A 228 -15.66 0.68 19.12
CA VAL A 228 -15.00 -0.18 20.12
C VAL A 228 -16.04 -0.86 21.03
N GLY A 229 -17.09 -0.14 21.44
CA GLY A 229 -18.17 -0.66 22.28
C GLY A 229 -18.98 -1.77 21.61
N GLU A 230 -19.02 -1.80 20.28
CA GLU A 230 -19.67 -2.86 19.49
C GLU A 230 -18.71 -4.00 19.12
N GLY A 231 -17.44 -3.92 19.53
CA GLY A 231 -16.44 -4.95 19.31
C GLY A 231 -15.66 -4.83 18.01
N VAL A 232 -15.68 -3.65 17.35
CA VAL A 232 -14.79 -3.39 16.22
C VAL A 232 -13.35 -3.33 16.72
N GLN A 233 -12.50 -4.22 16.21
CA GLN A 233 -11.10 -4.32 16.57
C GLN A 233 -10.22 -3.78 15.44
N PHE A 234 -9.20 -3.02 15.83
CA PHE A 234 -8.10 -2.59 14.97
C PHE A 234 -6.83 -2.55 15.82
N HIS A 235 -5.67 -2.58 15.17
CA HIS A 235 -4.41 -2.38 15.86
C HIS A 235 -4.15 -0.89 16.07
N ARG A 236 -3.73 -0.52 17.26
CA ARG A 236 -3.25 0.84 17.53
C ARG A 236 -2.04 1.12 16.65
N THR A 237 -2.12 2.14 15.82
CA THR A 237 -1.10 2.46 14.80
C THR A 237 -0.22 3.64 15.22
N THR A 238 0.92 3.73 14.53
CA THR A 238 1.81 4.91 14.44
C THR A 238 2.29 5.06 12.99
N SER A 239 3.05 6.11 12.69
CA SER A 239 3.68 6.35 11.40
C SER A 239 5.17 6.67 11.55
N VAL A 240 5.94 6.54 10.48
CA VAL A 240 7.37 6.94 10.48
C VAL A 240 7.49 8.42 10.87
N ALA A 241 6.62 9.29 10.34
CA ALA A 241 6.58 10.70 10.71
C ALA A 241 6.39 10.90 12.23
N ALA A 242 5.42 10.21 12.83
CA ALA A 242 5.18 10.26 14.28
C ALA A 242 6.37 9.80 15.11
N GLU A 243 7.02 8.72 14.71
CA GLU A 243 8.22 8.23 15.41
C GLU A 243 9.44 9.15 15.24
N LEU A 244 9.45 9.99 14.20
CA LEU A 244 10.46 11.04 14.02
C LEU A 244 10.08 12.38 14.66
N GLY A 245 8.97 12.42 15.42
CA GLY A 245 8.53 13.59 16.18
C GLY A 245 7.66 14.59 15.40
N ASP A 246 7.06 14.17 14.27
CA ASP A 246 6.04 14.94 13.55
C ASP A 246 4.67 14.31 13.75
N ASP A 247 3.66 15.08 14.11
CA ASP A 247 2.31 14.55 14.38
C ASP A 247 1.63 13.92 13.13
N GLY A 248 2.24 14.07 11.96
CA GLY A 248 1.84 13.40 10.71
C GLY A 248 0.61 14.04 10.06
N HIS A 249 0.20 15.23 10.49
CA HIS A 249 -1.00 15.89 9.97
C HIS A 249 -0.85 16.46 8.56
N VAL A 250 0.38 16.61 8.07
CA VAL A 250 0.67 17.21 6.77
C VAL A 250 1.60 16.29 5.99
N LEU A 251 1.10 15.75 4.89
CA LEU A 251 1.87 14.90 3.99
C LEU A 251 3.02 15.69 3.35
N GLY A 252 4.21 15.09 3.29
CA GLY A 252 5.39 15.74 2.72
C GLY A 252 5.90 16.95 3.51
N ARG A 253 5.49 17.13 4.78
CA ARG A 253 6.04 18.18 5.66
C ARG A 253 7.53 17.96 5.95
N ARG A 254 7.93 16.70 6.07
CA ARG A 254 9.29 16.28 6.37
C ARG A 254 10.07 16.07 5.08
N PRO A 255 11.10 16.88 4.79
CA PRO A 255 11.91 16.71 3.58
C PRO A 255 12.74 15.42 3.60
N ASP A 256 12.96 14.84 4.77
CA ASP A 256 13.62 13.55 4.96
C ASP A 256 12.66 12.36 4.78
N LEU A 257 11.34 12.59 4.62
CA LEU A 257 10.33 11.56 4.32
C LEU A 257 9.79 11.73 2.89
N ASP A 258 10.60 11.31 1.93
CA ASP A 258 10.22 11.28 0.52
C ASP A 258 9.50 9.96 0.20
N MET A 259 8.18 10.04 -0.04
CA MET A 259 7.34 8.89 -0.38
C MET A 259 7.85 8.14 -1.61
N ASP A 260 8.22 8.84 -2.69
CA ASP A 260 8.68 8.21 -3.94
C ASP A 260 10.01 7.49 -3.74
N LEU A 261 10.91 8.09 -2.96
CA LEU A 261 12.16 7.45 -2.59
C LEU A 261 11.91 6.17 -1.78
N VAL A 262 11.04 6.21 -0.77
CA VAL A 262 10.72 5.02 0.04
C VAL A 262 10.03 3.95 -0.81
N MET A 263 9.10 4.32 -1.69
CA MET A 263 8.45 3.40 -2.63
C MET A 263 9.45 2.63 -3.47
N ARG A 264 10.37 3.36 -4.11
CA ARG A 264 11.42 2.78 -4.94
C ARG A 264 12.36 1.88 -4.14
N LEU A 265 12.87 2.36 -3.01
CA LEU A 265 13.84 1.60 -2.21
C LEU A 265 13.20 0.34 -1.60
N LEU A 266 11.96 0.44 -1.13
CA LEU A 266 11.25 -0.73 -0.59
C LEU A 266 10.91 -1.73 -1.69
N GLY A 267 10.41 -1.27 -2.84
CA GLY A 267 10.13 -2.12 -3.99
C GLY A 267 11.37 -2.90 -4.45
N GLN A 268 12.49 -2.21 -4.64
CA GLN A 268 13.76 -2.83 -5.03
C GLN A 268 14.29 -3.80 -3.98
N SER A 269 14.23 -3.43 -2.70
CA SER A 269 14.75 -4.28 -1.62
C SER A 269 13.91 -5.54 -1.46
N VAL A 270 12.59 -5.43 -1.55
CA VAL A 270 11.69 -6.59 -1.48
C VAL A 270 11.86 -7.48 -2.71
N ALA A 271 11.95 -6.90 -3.91
CA ALA A 271 12.22 -7.66 -5.12
C ALA A 271 13.54 -8.43 -5.02
N HIS A 272 14.61 -7.79 -4.56
CA HIS A 272 15.90 -8.43 -4.36
C HIS A 272 15.84 -9.59 -3.36
N GLU A 273 15.23 -9.38 -2.20
CA GLU A 273 15.09 -10.40 -1.16
C GLU A 273 14.28 -11.60 -1.64
N LEU A 274 13.24 -11.33 -2.44
CA LEU A 274 12.40 -12.35 -3.04
C LEU A 274 13.01 -12.96 -4.30
N GLY A 275 14.31 -12.76 -4.55
CA GLY A 275 15.02 -13.36 -5.68
C GLY A 275 14.42 -12.95 -7.04
N MET A 276 13.79 -11.77 -7.11
CA MET A 276 13.10 -11.25 -8.30
C MET A 276 14.04 -10.72 -9.40
N GLY A 277 15.36 -10.91 -9.27
CA GLY A 277 16.34 -10.47 -10.27
C GLY A 277 16.56 -8.96 -10.33
N GLU A 278 17.08 -8.48 -11.46
CA GLU A 278 17.10 -7.03 -11.76
C GLU A 278 15.66 -6.55 -11.95
N THR A 279 15.35 -5.39 -11.39
CA THR A 279 14.02 -4.81 -11.46
C THR A 279 14.04 -3.52 -12.25
N ASP A 280 13.15 -3.44 -13.24
CA ASP A 280 12.84 -2.22 -13.94
C ASP A 280 11.54 -1.64 -13.38
N ILE A 281 11.48 -0.31 -13.33
CA ILE A 281 10.23 0.39 -13.05
C ILE A 281 9.60 0.63 -14.42
N VAL A 282 8.35 0.25 -14.59
CA VAL A 282 7.65 0.39 -15.87
C VAL A 282 6.25 0.91 -15.62
N SER A 283 5.69 1.62 -16.59
CA SER A 283 4.30 2.04 -16.51
C SER A 283 3.34 0.84 -16.56
N PRO A 284 2.12 0.94 -15.99
CA PRO A 284 1.10 -0.11 -16.16
C PRO A 284 0.82 -0.46 -17.62
N GLU A 285 0.87 0.53 -18.51
CA GLU A 285 0.69 0.35 -19.94
C GLU A 285 1.83 -0.49 -20.56
N GLU A 286 3.08 -0.23 -20.17
CA GLU A 286 4.24 -1.05 -20.57
C GLU A 286 4.18 -2.47 -19.99
N ALA A 287 3.64 -2.59 -18.78
CA ALA A 287 3.53 -3.85 -18.05
C ALA A 287 2.49 -4.82 -18.61
N PHE A 288 1.31 -4.30 -18.91
CA PHE A 288 0.11 -5.09 -19.21
C PHE A 288 -0.41 -4.87 -20.63
N GLY A 289 0.11 -3.88 -21.37
CA GLY A 289 -0.32 -3.60 -22.74
C GLY A 289 -1.84 -3.38 -22.84
N ASP A 290 -2.48 -4.09 -23.76
CA ASP A 290 -3.92 -4.02 -23.99
C ASP A 290 -4.75 -4.55 -22.79
N ASP A 291 -4.21 -5.47 -22.00
CA ASP A 291 -4.89 -6.03 -20.81
C ASP A 291 -5.12 -4.94 -19.74
N TRP A 292 -4.26 -3.91 -19.71
CA TRP A 292 -4.45 -2.74 -18.85
C TRP A 292 -5.74 -1.99 -19.18
N MET A 293 -6.01 -1.81 -20.47
CA MET A 293 -7.18 -1.09 -20.94
C MET A 293 -8.46 -1.88 -20.63
N GLU A 294 -8.41 -3.21 -20.69
CA GLU A 294 -9.53 -4.08 -20.29
C GLU A 294 -9.82 -4.01 -18.78
N LEU A 295 -8.79 -3.90 -17.94
CA LEU A 295 -8.93 -3.65 -16.50
C LEU A 295 -9.58 -2.28 -16.22
N GLY A 296 -9.34 -1.29 -17.08
CA GLY A 296 -9.95 0.05 -17.00
C GLY A 296 -11.40 0.14 -17.50
N GLN A 297 -11.84 -0.75 -18.40
CA GLN A 297 -13.13 -0.63 -19.11
C GLN A 297 -14.33 -1.32 -18.46
N ARG A 298 -14.19 -1.97 -17.28
CA ARG A 298 -15.36 -2.50 -16.55
C ARG A 298 -16.21 -1.35 -15.97
N LYS A 299 -17.14 -0.86 -16.81
CA LYS A 299 -18.19 0.13 -16.50
C LYS A 299 -18.98 -0.27 -15.25
N GLY A 300 -19.10 0.66 -14.29
CA GLY A 300 -20.06 0.52 -13.19
C GLY A 300 -19.74 1.22 -11.86
N GLY A 301 -18.59 1.89 -11.71
CA GLY A 301 -18.27 2.68 -10.52
C GLY A 301 -18.45 4.19 -10.76
N ILE A 302 -18.83 4.93 -9.72
CA ILE A 302 -19.17 6.38 -9.67
C ILE A 302 -18.04 7.32 -10.19
N TRP A 303 -16.92 6.79 -10.67
CA TRP A 303 -15.74 7.54 -11.09
C TRP A 303 -15.33 7.29 -12.56
N GLY A 304 -16.27 6.88 -13.41
CA GLY A 304 -16.07 6.66 -14.85
C GLY A 304 -15.61 7.90 -15.64
N ASP A 305 -15.72 9.10 -15.07
CA ASP A 305 -15.32 10.37 -15.71
C ASP A 305 -13.88 10.80 -15.38
N ILE A 306 -13.15 10.03 -14.57
CA ILE A 306 -11.72 10.24 -14.30
C ILE A 306 -10.90 9.15 -15.01
N ALA A 307 -11.17 8.96 -16.30
CA ALA A 307 -10.37 8.12 -17.20
C ALA A 307 -9.12 8.86 -17.75
N GLY A 308 -8.77 10.02 -17.18
CA GLY A 308 -7.67 10.88 -17.64
C GLY A 308 -6.50 11.06 -16.65
N LEU A 309 -6.44 10.30 -15.55
CA LEU A 309 -5.39 10.46 -14.53
C LEU A 309 -4.51 9.21 -14.49
N VAL A 310 -3.43 9.25 -15.29
CA VAL A 310 -2.36 8.25 -15.22
C VAL A 310 -1.21 8.84 -14.43
N GLY A 311 -0.83 8.10 -13.39
CA GLY A 311 0.56 7.87 -13.07
C GLY A 311 0.65 7.05 -11.80
N PHE A 312 1.50 6.04 -11.92
CA PHE A 312 1.68 4.99 -10.96
C PHE A 312 3.14 4.63 -11.05
N ASN A 313 3.86 4.57 -9.94
CA ASN A 313 5.17 3.92 -9.93
C ASN A 313 4.93 2.41 -9.81
N ILE A 314 4.64 1.73 -10.92
CA ILE A 314 4.64 0.27 -10.92
C ILE A 314 6.08 -0.23 -11.04
N VAL A 315 6.56 -0.96 -10.03
CA VAL A 315 7.88 -1.61 -10.09
C VAL A 315 7.65 -3.06 -10.48
N LEU A 316 7.83 -3.40 -11.75
CA LEU A 316 7.70 -4.79 -12.20
C LEU A 316 9.06 -5.42 -12.41
N ALA A 317 9.32 -6.45 -11.63
CA ALA A 317 10.37 -7.39 -11.97
C ALA A 317 9.94 -8.17 -13.22
N LEU A 318 10.58 -7.90 -14.36
CA LEU A 318 10.44 -8.75 -15.54
C LEU A 318 11.66 -9.66 -15.61
N PHE A 319 11.42 -10.95 -15.87
CA PHE A 319 12.47 -11.94 -16.07
C PHE A 319 12.53 -12.34 -17.54
N ASP A 320 13.75 -12.50 -18.05
CA ASP A 320 14.04 -13.10 -19.36
C ASP A 320 14.20 -14.63 -19.30
#